data_AF-A0AA45Z0S9-F1
#
_entry.id   AF-A0AA45Z0S9-F1
#
_cell.length_a   1.000
_cell.length_b   1.000
_cell.length_c   1.000
_cell.angle_alpha   90.00
_cell.angle_beta   90.00
_cell.angle_gamma   90.00
#
_symmetry.space_group_name_H-M   'P 1'
#
loop_
_entity.id
_entity.type
_entity.pdbx_description
1 polymer ?
#
loop_
_entity_poly.entity_id
_entity_poly.type
_entity_poly.pdbx_seq_one_letter_code
_entity_poly.pdbx_strand_id
1 'polypeptide(L)'
;MVLAPFFLAVLVAAQPGPSPREGAAPPAVTSSGSVSAPPLVASDEACAAESDYAAGFDALVRGQEAQALELLERVMQVCPGHPYAPELARLARTRMEPGARLAQDTLARPVVAEPGVTSKEGPSQQARASLTVVQTLHGITQGVMLCSISNCQDGRAYVAVALLGGGAGAAISMLATRSGLTRGQAAAINSGTVWGFGYGLASQSSFDLEGESATGAVMVGA
;
A
#
# COMPACT_ATOMS: atom_id res chain seq x y z
N MET A 1 -13.41 -9.05 -20.27
CA MET A 1 -12.22 -8.69 -19.47
C MET A 1 -11.39 -7.64 -20.19
N VAL A 2 -11.77 -6.35 -20.18
CA VAL A 2 -10.92 -5.21 -20.61
C VAL A 2 -11.42 -3.93 -19.92
N LEU A 3 -11.33 -3.82 -18.59
CA LEU A 3 -11.70 -2.59 -17.87
C LEU A 3 -10.70 -2.20 -16.78
N ALA A 4 -9.88 -3.14 -16.30
CA ALA A 4 -8.85 -2.91 -15.28
C ALA A 4 -7.77 -1.85 -15.64
N PRO A 5 -7.29 -1.69 -16.90
CA PRO A 5 -6.21 -0.74 -17.18
C PRO A 5 -6.67 0.72 -17.27
N PHE A 6 -7.98 0.99 -17.43
CA PHE A 6 -8.48 2.36 -17.62
C PHE A 6 -8.60 3.13 -16.30
N PHE A 7 -8.87 2.46 -15.18
CA PHE A 7 -9.00 3.12 -13.88
C PHE A 7 -7.65 3.56 -13.28
N LEU A 8 -6.56 2.85 -13.61
CA LEU A 8 -5.19 3.18 -13.14
C LEU A 8 -4.62 4.45 -13.81
N ALA A 9 -4.97 4.71 -15.07
CA ALA A 9 -4.41 5.84 -15.82
C ALA A 9 -4.97 7.21 -15.37
N VAL A 10 -6.20 7.26 -14.86
CA VAL A 10 -6.86 8.52 -14.47
C VAL A 10 -6.33 9.08 -13.13
N LEU A 11 -5.81 8.23 -12.24
CA LEU A 11 -5.33 8.64 -10.91
C LEU A 11 -3.93 9.29 -10.91
N VAL A 12 -3.12 9.06 -11.94
CA VAL A 12 -1.75 9.59 -12.03
C VAL A 12 -1.71 11.07 -12.44
N ALA A 13 -2.72 11.57 -13.14
CA ALA A 13 -2.71 12.92 -13.73
C ALA A 13 -3.05 14.08 -12.75
N ALA A 14 -3.34 13.81 -11.48
CA ALA A 14 -3.92 14.80 -10.54
C ALA A 14 -2.94 15.42 -9.52
N GLN A 15 -1.62 15.37 -9.74
CA GLN A 15 -0.62 15.93 -8.81
C GLN A 15 -0.31 17.42 -9.11
N PRO A 16 -0.54 18.38 -8.18
CA PRO A 16 -0.25 19.81 -8.40
C PRO A 16 1.14 20.22 -7.87
N GLY A 17 1.84 21.06 -8.64
CA GLY A 17 3.17 21.61 -8.32
C GLY A 17 3.24 22.60 -7.12
N PRO A 18 4.45 23.03 -6.71
CA PRO A 18 4.67 23.76 -5.45
C PRO A 18 4.79 25.30 -5.56
N SER A 19 4.55 26.01 -4.45
CA SER A 19 4.73 27.48 -4.26
C SER A 19 5.16 27.81 -2.80
N PRO A 20 5.74 29.00 -2.50
CA PRO A 20 6.73 29.22 -1.41
C PRO A 20 6.22 29.72 -0.03
N ARG A 21 7.16 29.72 0.95
CA ARG A 21 7.12 29.63 2.44
C ARG A 21 7.06 30.94 3.25
N GLU A 22 6.67 30.84 4.53
CA GLU A 22 7.15 31.71 5.65
C GLU A 22 7.01 31.07 7.07
N GLY A 23 8.15 30.95 7.81
CA GLY A 23 8.34 31.34 9.25
C GLY A 23 7.92 30.49 10.49
N ALA A 24 8.94 30.06 11.28
CA ALA A 24 9.04 29.88 12.78
C ALA A 24 8.82 28.49 13.49
N ALA A 25 9.72 28.13 14.45
CA ALA A 25 9.94 26.84 15.20
C ALA A 25 9.74 26.98 16.75
N PRO A 26 9.81 25.95 17.71
CA PRO A 26 10.58 24.65 17.84
C PRO A 26 9.79 23.49 18.59
N PRO A 27 10.35 22.49 19.35
CA PRO A 27 11.57 21.65 19.28
C PRO A 27 11.30 20.12 19.02
N ALA A 28 12.37 19.31 18.91
CA ALA A 28 12.40 17.92 18.42
C ALA A 28 12.39 16.81 19.50
N VAL A 29 11.85 15.63 19.15
CA VAL A 29 12.04 14.36 19.88
C VAL A 29 12.38 13.25 18.88
N THR A 30 13.53 12.62 19.09
CA THR A 30 14.05 11.45 18.36
C THR A 30 13.48 10.15 18.94
N SER A 31 13.06 9.22 18.10
CA SER A 31 12.85 7.83 18.50
C SER A 31 13.40 6.88 17.45
N SER A 32 14.42 6.14 17.85
CA SER A 32 15.06 5.06 17.10
C SER A 32 14.56 3.74 17.70
N GLY A 33 13.83 2.93 16.93
CA GLY A 33 13.42 1.58 17.32
C GLY A 33 13.82 0.57 16.24
N SER A 34 14.66 -0.39 16.60
CA SER A 34 15.03 -1.53 15.75
C SER A 34 13.86 -2.51 15.64
N VAL A 35 13.44 -2.85 14.43
CA VAL A 35 12.46 -3.91 14.17
C VAL A 35 13.20 -5.25 14.22
N SER A 36 12.76 -6.17 15.09
CA SER A 36 13.31 -7.52 15.19
C SER A 36 12.81 -8.39 14.04
N ALA A 37 13.69 -9.21 13.47
CA ALA A 37 13.32 -10.22 12.47
C ALA A 37 12.28 -11.22 13.04
N PRO A 38 11.36 -11.74 12.21
CA PRO A 38 10.40 -12.75 12.66
C PRO A 38 11.14 -14.03 13.10
N PRO A 39 10.72 -14.71 14.18
CA PRO A 39 11.35 -15.93 14.63
C PRO A 39 11.11 -17.08 13.63
N LEU A 40 12.17 -17.83 13.35
CA LEU A 40 12.14 -19.03 12.53
C LEU A 40 11.34 -20.14 13.23
N VAL A 41 10.41 -20.75 12.48
CA VAL A 41 9.81 -22.02 12.86
C VAL A 41 10.93 -23.06 12.89
N ALA A 42 11.10 -23.75 14.01
CA ALA A 42 12.08 -24.82 14.12
C ALA A 42 11.69 -25.98 13.19
N SER A 43 12.32 -26.06 12.02
CA SER A 43 12.41 -27.28 11.23
C SER A 43 13.77 -27.92 11.48
N ASP A 44 13.83 -29.25 11.56
CA ASP A 44 15.00 -30.07 11.97
C ASP A 44 16.25 -30.00 11.06
N GLU A 45 16.34 -29.02 10.18
CA GLU A 45 17.54 -28.70 9.40
C GLU A 45 17.91 -27.23 9.61
N ALA A 46 18.39 -26.91 10.82
CA ALA A 46 18.97 -25.60 11.10
C ALA A 46 20.23 -25.41 10.23
N CYS A 47 20.07 -24.69 9.12
CA CYS A 47 21.17 -24.43 8.20
C CYS A 47 22.25 -23.56 8.86
N ALA A 48 23.52 -23.94 8.66
CA ALA A 48 24.69 -23.31 9.28
C ALA A 48 24.99 -21.86 8.81
N ALA A 49 24.06 -21.24 8.07
CA ALA A 49 24.21 -19.90 7.48
C ALA A 49 23.25 -18.86 8.10
N GLU A 50 22.71 -19.13 9.29
CA GLU A 50 21.76 -18.26 9.99
C GLU A 50 22.26 -16.82 10.16
N SER A 51 23.55 -16.64 10.44
CA SER A 51 24.16 -15.31 10.59
C SER A 51 24.17 -14.51 9.28
N ASP A 52 24.46 -15.19 8.16
CA ASP A 52 24.49 -14.56 6.83
C ASP A 52 23.06 -14.27 6.36
N TYR A 53 22.10 -15.13 6.70
CA TYR A 53 20.69 -14.89 6.45
C TYR A 53 20.18 -13.66 7.21
N ALA A 54 20.43 -13.58 8.52
CA ALA A 54 20.05 -12.43 9.34
C ALA A 54 20.72 -11.14 8.84
N ALA A 55 22.02 -11.18 8.51
CA ALA A 55 22.73 -10.03 7.96
C ALA A 55 22.19 -9.60 6.59
N GLY A 56 21.84 -10.57 5.73
CA GLY A 56 21.21 -10.31 4.43
C GLY A 56 19.83 -9.67 4.57
N PHE A 57 19.02 -10.14 5.52
CA PHE A 57 17.74 -9.54 5.87
C PHE A 57 17.89 -8.11 6.38
N ASP A 58 18.81 -7.87 7.32
CA ASP A 58 19.11 -6.54 7.85
C ASP A 58 19.56 -5.57 6.75
N ALA A 59 20.41 -6.01 5.82
CA ALA A 59 20.82 -5.22 4.66
C ALA A 59 19.61 -4.87 3.77
N LEU A 60 18.68 -5.81 3.55
CA LEU A 60 17.43 -5.58 2.81
C LEU A 60 16.52 -4.54 3.49
N VAL A 61 16.44 -4.57 4.82
CA VAL A 61 15.67 -3.60 5.62
C VAL A 61 16.31 -2.21 5.54
N ARG A 62 17.64 -2.13 5.50
CA ARG A 62 18.39 -0.87 5.39
C ARG A 62 18.48 -0.30 3.96
N GLY A 63 17.89 -0.97 2.96
CA GLY A 63 17.98 -0.54 1.56
C GLY A 63 19.38 -0.71 0.96
N GLN A 64 20.10 -1.75 1.39
CA GLN A 64 21.42 -2.12 0.88
C GLN A 64 21.28 -3.34 -0.03
N GLU A 65 20.55 -3.21 -1.15
CA GLU A 65 20.12 -4.33 -1.98
C GLU A 65 21.28 -5.19 -2.51
N ALA A 66 22.40 -4.56 -2.88
CA ALA A 66 23.57 -5.27 -3.40
C ALA A 66 24.21 -6.15 -2.32
N GLN A 67 24.37 -5.61 -1.10
CA GLN A 67 24.92 -6.34 0.03
C GLN A 67 23.96 -7.45 0.49
N ALA A 68 22.66 -7.17 0.50
CA ALA A 68 21.65 -8.17 0.83
C ALA A 68 21.66 -9.34 -0.17
N LEU A 69 21.76 -9.05 -1.47
CA LEU A 69 21.82 -10.08 -2.49
C LEU A 69 23.05 -10.98 -2.32
N GLU A 70 24.23 -10.40 -2.11
CA GLU A 70 25.47 -11.16 -1.92
C GLU A 70 25.38 -12.12 -0.71
N LEU A 71 24.88 -11.62 0.42
CA LEU A 71 24.73 -12.41 1.64
C LEU A 71 23.71 -13.55 1.47
N LEU A 72 22.58 -13.29 0.81
CA LEU A 72 21.55 -14.30 0.57
C LEU A 72 21.97 -15.35 -0.47
N GLU A 73 22.77 -14.96 -1.47
CA GLU A 73 23.38 -15.91 -2.41
C GLU A 73 24.41 -16.81 -1.72
N ARG A 74 25.16 -16.29 -0.75
CA ARG A 74 26.05 -17.10 0.11
C ARG A 74 25.26 -18.10 0.96
N VAL A 75 24.12 -17.69 1.52
CA VAL A 75 23.21 -18.61 2.22
C VAL A 75 22.76 -19.74 1.31
N MET A 76 22.40 -19.46 0.05
CA MET A 76 22.00 -20.50 -0.91
C MET A 76 23.15 -21.42 -1.34
N GLN A 77 24.41 -20.97 -1.28
CA GLN A 77 25.57 -21.82 -1.54
C GLN A 77 25.80 -22.82 -0.39
N VAL A 78 25.61 -22.37 0.85
CA VAL A 78 25.79 -23.19 2.07
C VAL A 78 24.55 -24.05 2.36
N CYS A 79 23.37 -23.54 2.02
CA CYS A 79 22.06 -24.13 2.26
C CYS A 79 21.16 -23.98 1.01
N PRO A 80 21.33 -24.83 -0.01
CA PRO A 80 20.53 -24.76 -1.24
C PRO A 80 19.02 -24.92 -1.00
N GLY A 81 18.63 -25.62 0.06
CA GLY A 81 17.24 -25.83 0.47
C GLY A 81 16.66 -24.76 1.39
N HIS A 82 17.35 -23.62 1.59
CA HIS A 82 16.89 -22.60 2.53
C HIS A 82 15.49 -22.08 2.12
N PRO A 83 14.47 -22.12 3.00
CA PRO A 83 13.08 -21.86 2.61
C PRO A 83 12.84 -20.42 2.12
N TYR A 84 13.58 -19.44 2.65
CA TYR A 84 13.31 -18.02 2.38
C TYR A 84 14.42 -17.25 1.64
N ALA A 85 15.66 -17.73 1.61
CA ALA A 85 16.79 -17.01 1.02
C ALA A 85 16.63 -16.78 -0.50
N PRO A 86 16.11 -17.74 -1.29
CA PRO A 86 15.86 -17.53 -2.71
C PRO A 86 14.88 -16.38 -2.99
N GLU A 87 13.82 -16.29 -2.19
CA GLU A 87 12.79 -15.26 -2.34
C GLU A 87 13.29 -13.87 -1.95
N LEU A 88 14.05 -13.77 -0.86
CA LEU A 88 14.67 -12.50 -0.47
C LEU A 88 15.74 -12.06 -1.48
N ALA A 89 16.51 -12.99 -2.06
CA ALA A 89 17.46 -12.68 -3.11
C ALA A 89 16.76 -12.21 -4.39
N ARG A 90 15.62 -12.83 -4.75
CA ARG A 90 14.76 -12.37 -5.84
C ARG A 90 14.27 -10.95 -5.61
N LEU A 91 13.78 -10.65 -4.41
CA LEU A 91 13.35 -9.30 -4.02
C LEU A 91 14.49 -8.27 -4.12
N ALA A 92 15.68 -8.61 -3.61
CA ALA A 92 16.85 -7.74 -3.68
C ALA A 92 17.24 -7.42 -5.14
N ARG A 93 17.20 -8.40 -6.04
CA ARG A 93 17.41 -8.17 -7.49
C ARG A 93 16.37 -7.24 -8.09
N THR A 94 15.08 -7.49 -7.83
CA THR A 94 14.00 -6.66 -8.37
C THR A 94 14.09 -5.22 -7.90
N ARG A 95 14.48 -4.98 -6.63
CA ARG A 95 14.67 -3.62 -6.11
C ARG A 95 15.82 -2.85 -6.77
N MET A 96 16.79 -3.56 -7.35
CA MET A 96 17.88 -2.93 -8.11
C MET A 96 17.52 -2.59 -9.56
N GLU A 97 16.37 -3.05 -10.07
CA GLU A 97 15.91 -2.67 -11.41
C GLU A 97 15.67 -1.15 -11.49
N PRO A 98 15.93 -0.50 -12.65
CA PRO A 98 15.85 0.95 -12.77
C PRO A 98 14.51 1.55 -12.29
N GLY A 99 13.40 0.88 -12.60
CA GLY A 99 12.07 1.32 -12.17
C GLY A 99 11.85 1.26 -10.66
N ALA A 100 12.40 0.23 -9.99
CA ALA A 100 12.29 0.09 -8.54
C ALA A 100 13.20 1.09 -7.80
N ARG A 101 14.41 1.34 -8.32
CA ARG A 101 15.31 2.38 -7.80
C ARG A 101 14.71 3.78 -7.90
N LEU A 102 14.09 4.12 -9.03
CA LEU A 102 13.40 5.41 -9.20
C LEU A 102 12.27 5.61 -8.17
N ALA A 103 11.51 4.55 -7.88
CA ALA A 103 10.46 4.59 -6.86
C ALA A 103 11.05 4.75 -5.45
N GLN A 104 12.10 3.98 -5.12
CA GLN A 104 12.80 4.07 -3.83
C GLN A 104 13.47 5.43 -3.65
N ASP A 105 14.16 5.95 -4.65
CA ASP A 105 14.79 7.28 -4.62
C ASP A 105 13.75 8.38 -4.46
N THR A 106 12.57 8.24 -5.05
CA THR A 106 11.48 9.21 -4.86
C THR A 106 10.97 9.22 -3.42
N LEU A 107 10.93 8.06 -2.75
CA LEU A 107 10.52 7.91 -1.35
C LEU A 107 11.62 8.28 -0.35
N ALA A 108 12.87 7.96 -0.69
CA ALA A 108 14.05 8.16 0.14
C ALA A 108 14.63 9.56 0.00
N ARG A 109 14.33 10.27 -1.11
CA ARG A 109 14.70 11.67 -1.28
C ARG A 109 14.05 12.43 -0.13
N PRO A 110 14.85 12.95 0.83
CA PRO A 110 14.31 13.92 1.75
C PRO A 110 13.79 15.03 0.87
N VAL A 111 12.49 15.35 0.97
CA VAL A 111 12.04 16.67 0.56
C VAL A 111 13.04 17.59 1.23
N VAL A 112 13.86 18.29 0.44
CA VAL A 112 14.92 19.18 0.92
C VAL A 112 14.19 20.31 1.63
N ALA A 113 13.70 20.01 2.82
CA ALA A 113 13.24 20.96 3.76
C ALA A 113 14.53 21.60 4.21
N GLU A 114 14.81 22.78 3.65
CA GLU A 114 15.85 23.64 4.21
C GLU A 114 15.84 23.55 5.74
N PRO A 115 17.03 23.42 6.38
CA PRO A 115 17.12 23.24 7.82
C PRO A 115 16.28 24.33 8.51
N GLY A 116 15.17 23.92 9.16
CA GLY A 116 14.30 24.84 9.90
C GLY A 116 12.93 25.16 9.28
N VAL A 117 12.57 24.65 8.10
CA VAL A 117 11.20 24.81 7.58
C VAL A 117 10.54 23.46 7.28
N THR A 118 9.95 22.85 8.32
CA THR A 118 8.86 21.89 8.14
C THR A 118 7.67 22.64 7.55
N SER A 119 7.51 22.63 6.23
CA SER A 119 6.29 23.12 5.61
C SER A 119 5.18 22.14 6.00
N LYS A 120 4.45 22.44 7.09
CA LYS A 120 3.26 21.67 7.46
C LYS A 120 2.28 21.85 6.33
N GLU A 121 1.94 20.75 5.68
CA GLU A 121 1.01 20.76 4.59
C GLU A 121 -0.35 21.31 5.06
N GLY A 122 -0.85 22.35 4.40
CA GLY A 122 -2.15 22.92 4.70
C GLY A 122 -3.30 22.09 4.12
N PRO A 123 -4.53 22.27 4.63
CA PRO A 123 -5.72 21.72 4.00
C PRO A 123 -5.85 22.15 2.54
N SER A 124 -6.32 21.24 1.69
CA SER A 124 -6.54 21.49 0.26
C SER A 124 -7.92 21.03 -0.18
N GLN A 125 -8.62 21.86 -0.95
CA GLN A 125 -9.91 21.47 -1.56
C GLN A 125 -9.74 20.32 -2.55
N GLN A 126 -8.60 20.27 -3.25
CA GLN A 126 -8.31 19.18 -4.16
C GLN A 126 -8.08 17.85 -3.43
N ALA A 127 -7.46 17.90 -2.25
CA ALA A 127 -7.32 16.72 -1.39
C ALA A 127 -8.69 16.19 -0.94
N ARG A 128 -9.61 17.10 -0.59
CA ARG A 128 -11.00 16.73 -0.25
C ARG A 128 -11.77 16.17 -1.43
N ALA A 129 -11.63 16.77 -2.60
CA ALA A 129 -12.27 16.29 -3.82
C ALA A 129 -11.75 14.90 -4.22
N SER A 130 -10.43 14.69 -4.19
CA SER A 130 -9.84 13.39 -4.53
C SER A 130 -10.29 12.30 -3.57
N LEU A 131 -10.27 12.56 -2.25
CA LEU A 131 -10.79 11.62 -1.25
C LEU A 131 -12.27 11.30 -1.52
N THR A 132 -13.09 12.32 -1.78
CA THR A 132 -14.54 12.14 -2.01
C THR A 132 -14.79 11.26 -3.22
N VAL A 133 -14.09 11.49 -4.33
CA VAL A 133 -14.24 10.67 -5.55
C VAL A 133 -13.85 9.23 -5.28
N VAL A 134 -12.68 8.99 -4.68
CA VAL A 134 -12.18 7.64 -4.40
C VAL A 134 -13.11 6.91 -3.44
N GLN A 135 -13.56 7.55 -2.37
CA GLN A 135 -14.46 6.91 -1.40
C GLN A 135 -15.86 6.68 -1.96
N THR A 136 -16.34 7.52 -2.89
CA THR A 136 -17.59 7.29 -3.62
C THR A 136 -17.49 6.02 -4.46
N LEU A 137 -16.41 5.88 -5.25
CA LEU A 137 -16.18 4.68 -6.05
C LEU A 137 -16.04 3.43 -5.17
N HIS A 138 -15.31 3.55 -4.07
CA HIS A 138 -15.17 2.48 -3.10
C HIS A 138 -16.52 2.06 -2.51
N GLY A 139 -17.36 3.02 -2.10
CA GLY A 139 -18.71 2.77 -1.59
C GLY A 139 -19.62 2.12 -2.63
N ILE A 140 -19.55 2.52 -3.91
CA ILE A 140 -20.28 1.86 -5.01
C ILE A 140 -19.90 0.38 -5.06
N THR A 141 -18.62 0.08 -5.03
CA THR A 141 -18.12 -1.29 -5.09
C THR A 141 -18.56 -2.12 -3.89
N GLN A 142 -18.47 -1.56 -2.68
CA GLN A 142 -18.98 -2.19 -1.46
C GLN A 142 -20.49 -2.47 -1.56
N GLY A 143 -21.26 -1.55 -2.15
CA GLY A 143 -22.70 -1.73 -2.36
C GLY A 143 -23.03 -2.88 -3.32
N VAL A 144 -22.33 -2.96 -4.45
CA VAL A 144 -22.47 -4.08 -5.41
C VAL A 144 -22.18 -5.41 -4.72
N MET A 145 -21.12 -5.44 -3.93
CA MET A 145 -20.67 -6.63 -3.22
C MET A 145 -21.61 -7.05 -2.10
N LEU A 146 -22.18 -6.11 -1.35
CA LEU A 146 -23.22 -6.38 -0.36
C LEU A 146 -24.43 -7.06 -1.01
N CYS A 147 -24.82 -6.63 -2.21
CA CYS A 147 -25.89 -7.28 -2.97
C CYS A 147 -25.52 -8.71 -3.39
N SER A 148 -24.25 -8.95 -3.77
CA SER A 148 -23.73 -10.28 -4.08
C SER A 148 -23.82 -11.22 -2.86
N ILE A 149 -23.34 -10.78 -1.69
CA ILE A 149 -23.45 -11.54 -0.43
C ILE A 149 -24.92 -11.83 -0.08
N SER A 150 -25.79 -10.86 -0.32
CA SER A 150 -27.22 -10.96 -0.03
C SER A 150 -28.01 -11.74 -1.09
N ASN A 151 -27.35 -12.29 -2.11
CA ASN A 151 -27.96 -13.01 -3.23
C ASN A 151 -29.09 -12.23 -3.92
N CYS A 152 -28.87 -10.92 -4.15
CA CYS A 152 -29.79 -10.11 -4.94
C CYS A 152 -30.01 -10.73 -6.34
N GLN A 153 -31.28 -10.97 -6.71
CA GLN A 153 -31.62 -11.49 -8.04
C GLN A 153 -32.06 -10.41 -9.04
N ASP A 154 -32.37 -9.19 -8.57
CA ASP A 154 -32.81 -8.08 -9.41
C ASP A 154 -31.65 -7.11 -9.69
N GLY A 155 -31.42 -6.79 -10.96
CA GLY A 155 -30.45 -5.76 -11.37
C GLY A 155 -30.76 -4.38 -10.77
N ARG A 156 -32.01 -4.06 -10.49
CA ARG A 156 -32.40 -2.82 -9.80
C ARG A 156 -31.88 -2.78 -8.36
N ALA A 157 -31.81 -3.94 -7.69
CA ALA A 157 -31.24 -4.03 -6.34
C ALA A 157 -29.74 -3.71 -6.36
N TYR A 158 -29.00 -4.23 -7.34
CA TYR A 158 -27.58 -3.89 -7.52
C TYR A 158 -27.36 -2.38 -7.69
N VAL A 159 -28.15 -1.73 -8.56
CA VAL A 159 -28.06 -0.27 -8.78
C VAL A 159 -28.42 0.49 -7.50
N ALA A 160 -29.48 0.08 -6.80
CA ALA A 160 -29.93 0.74 -5.58
C ALA A 160 -28.87 0.68 -4.47
N VAL A 161 -28.30 -0.51 -4.22
CA VAL A 161 -27.29 -0.69 -3.18
C VAL A 161 -25.95 -0.05 -3.58
N ALA A 162 -25.59 -0.05 -4.86
CA ALA A 162 -24.44 0.69 -5.38
C ALA A 162 -24.58 2.20 -5.17
N LEU A 163 -25.75 2.78 -5.48
CA LEU A 163 -26.02 4.20 -5.24
C LEU A 163 -26.02 4.54 -3.74
N LEU A 164 -26.59 3.67 -2.92
CA LEU A 164 -26.56 3.81 -1.46
C LEU A 164 -25.11 3.84 -0.95
N GLY A 165 -24.29 2.87 -1.37
CA GLY A 165 -22.90 2.78 -0.97
C GLY A 165 -22.07 3.97 -1.47
N GLY A 166 -22.24 4.36 -2.72
CA GLY A 166 -21.59 5.55 -3.28
C GLY A 166 -21.97 6.84 -2.57
N GLY A 167 -23.26 7.02 -2.29
CA GLY A 167 -23.78 8.15 -1.52
C GLY A 167 -23.22 8.18 -0.10
N ALA A 168 -23.15 7.02 0.58
CA ALA A 168 -22.54 6.90 1.89
C ALA A 168 -21.04 7.26 1.85
N GLY A 169 -20.30 6.75 0.88
CA GLY A 169 -18.88 7.08 0.68
C GLY A 169 -18.65 8.59 0.50
N ALA A 170 -19.42 9.22 -0.40
CA ALA A 170 -19.38 10.66 -0.62
C ALA A 170 -19.70 11.46 0.66
N ALA A 171 -20.81 11.13 1.32
CA ALA A 171 -21.29 11.85 2.50
C ALA A 171 -20.30 11.74 3.67
N ILE A 172 -19.77 10.53 3.93
CA ILE A 172 -18.79 10.29 4.99
C ILE A 172 -17.51 11.09 4.71
N SER A 173 -16.97 11.05 3.47
CA SER A 173 -15.79 11.83 3.11
C SER A 173 -15.99 13.34 3.30
N MET A 174 -17.14 13.86 2.86
CA MET A 174 -17.44 15.29 3.04
C MET A 174 -17.55 15.69 4.51
N LEU A 175 -18.23 14.87 5.32
CA LEU A 175 -18.44 15.10 6.75
C LEU A 175 -17.12 14.98 7.54
N ALA A 176 -16.35 13.92 7.30
CA ALA A 176 -15.08 13.67 7.96
C ALA A 176 -14.02 14.72 7.64
N THR A 177 -14.09 15.33 6.45
CA THR A 177 -13.12 16.35 6.01
C THR A 177 -13.59 17.79 6.21
N ARG A 178 -14.67 18.02 6.97
CA ARG A 178 -15.21 19.36 7.20
C ARG A 178 -14.20 20.35 7.81
N SER A 179 -13.27 19.85 8.61
CA SER A 179 -12.18 20.62 9.23
C SER A 179 -10.96 20.79 8.33
N GLY A 180 -11.04 20.34 7.07
CA GLY A 180 -9.92 20.32 6.14
C GLY A 180 -9.23 18.95 6.07
N LEU A 181 -8.49 18.74 4.98
CA LEU A 181 -7.71 17.54 4.71
C LEU A 181 -6.47 17.94 3.91
N THR A 182 -5.28 17.50 4.32
CA THR A 182 -4.06 17.73 3.55
C THR A 182 -3.94 16.73 2.39
N ARG A 183 -3.14 17.00 1.34
CA ARG A 183 -2.98 16.05 0.23
C ARG A 183 -2.27 14.79 0.69
N GLY A 184 -1.33 14.86 1.63
CA GLY A 184 -0.69 13.71 2.26
C GLY A 184 -1.69 12.81 2.98
N GLN A 185 -2.62 13.38 3.75
CA GLN A 185 -3.70 12.61 4.38
C GLN A 185 -4.62 11.95 3.34
N ALA A 186 -5.04 12.70 2.31
CA ALA A 186 -5.84 12.14 1.22
C ALA A 186 -5.12 11.03 0.47
N ALA A 187 -3.83 11.20 0.18
CA ALA A 187 -3.00 10.22 -0.50
C ALA A 187 -2.83 8.96 0.33
N ALA A 188 -2.59 9.07 1.64
CA ALA A 188 -2.49 7.93 2.54
C ALA A 188 -3.80 7.13 2.58
N ILE A 189 -4.94 7.81 2.76
CA ILE A 189 -6.26 7.15 2.81
C ILE A 189 -6.59 6.50 1.47
N ASN A 190 -6.48 7.25 0.36
CA ASN A 190 -6.77 6.74 -0.98
C ASN A 190 -5.85 5.57 -1.37
N SER A 191 -4.57 5.62 -0.99
CA SER A 191 -3.62 4.53 -1.21
C SER A 191 -4.08 3.27 -0.48
N GLY A 192 -4.46 3.40 0.79
CA GLY A 192 -5.04 2.29 1.57
C GLY A 192 -6.25 1.68 0.87
N THR A 193 -7.21 2.50 0.45
CA THR A 193 -8.41 2.04 -0.27
C THR A 193 -8.07 1.30 -1.57
N VAL A 194 -7.15 1.84 -2.38
CA VAL A 194 -6.78 1.23 -3.67
C VAL A 194 -6.03 -0.08 -3.47
N TRP A 195 -5.09 -0.12 -2.53
CA TRP A 195 -4.33 -1.34 -2.24
C TRP A 195 -5.19 -2.43 -1.61
N GLY A 196 -6.04 -2.07 -0.64
CA GLY A 196 -6.99 -3.01 -0.02
C GLY A 196 -7.91 -3.63 -1.06
N PHE A 197 -8.54 -2.79 -1.89
CA PHE A 197 -9.39 -3.24 -2.99
C PHE A 197 -8.64 -4.16 -3.98
N GLY A 198 -7.45 -3.75 -4.42
CA GLY A 198 -6.63 -4.54 -5.34
C GLY A 198 -6.20 -5.89 -4.76
N TYR A 199 -5.78 -5.90 -3.50
CA TYR A 199 -5.40 -7.13 -2.79
C TYR A 199 -6.59 -8.06 -2.58
N GLY A 200 -7.76 -7.51 -2.26
CA GLY A 200 -8.99 -8.27 -2.12
C GLY A 200 -9.40 -8.98 -3.41
N LEU A 201 -9.37 -8.27 -4.54
CA LEU A 201 -9.63 -8.86 -5.86
C LEU A 201 -8.59 -9.93 -6.22
N ALA A 202 -7.30 -9.68 -5.97
CA ALA A 202 -6.25 -10.65 -6.24
C ALA A 202 -6.38 -11.91 -5.37
N SER A 203 -6.86 -11.75 -4.14
CA SER A 203 -7.14 -12.85 -3.22
C SER A 203 -8.29 -13.72 -3.72
N GLN A 204 -9.36 -13.12 -4.25
CA GLN A 204 -10.46 -13.87 -4.87
C GLN A 204 -10.03 -14.73 -6.06
N SER A 205 -9.02 -14.29 -6.84
CA SER A 205 -8.51 -15.10 -7.96
C SER A 205 -7.50 -16.17 -7.54
N SER A 206 -6.87 -16.01 -6.37
CA SER A 206 -5.78 -16.88 -5.93
C SER A 206 -6.25 -17.99 -5.00
N PHE A 207 -7.23 -17.67 -4.16
CA PHE A 207 -7.97 -18.65 -3.38
C PHE A 207 -9.22 -18.95 -4.19
N ASP A 208 -9.46 -20.22 -4.54
CA ASP A 208 -10.66 -20.67 -5.26
C ASP A 208 -11.92 -20.44 -4.41
N LEU A 209 -12.33 -19.17 -4.32
CA LEU A 209 -13.44 -18.68 -3.51
C LEU A 209 -14.73 -18.59 -4.34
N GLU A 210 -14.74 -19.17 -5.54
CA GLU A 210 -15.89 -19.18 -6.45
C GLU A 210 -17.10 -19.91 -5.82
N GLY A 211 -16.85 -20.84 -4.89
CA GLY A 211 -17.88 -21.52 -4.09
C GLY A 211 -18.30 -20.81 -2.80
N GLU A 212 -17.55 -19.79 -2.34
CA GLU A 212 -17.81 -19.07 -1.08
C GLU A 212 -17.90 -17.56 -1.31
N SER A 213 -18.99 -17.14 -1.95
CA SER A 213 -19.24 -15.74 -2.33
C SER A 213 -19.15 -14.75 -1.16
N ALA A 214 -19.49 -15.19 0.06
CA ALA A 214 -19.38 -14.38 1.27
C ALA A 214 -17.92 -14.10 1.68
N THR A 215 -17.06 -15.12 1.66
CA THR A 215 -15.63 -15.00 2.00
C THR A 215 -14.91 -14.12 0.99
N GLY A 216 -15.16 -14.35 -0.30
CA GLY A 216 -14.58 -13.54 -1.36
C GLY A 216 -15.01 -12.07 -1.28
N ALA A 217 -16.28 -11.81 -0.99
CA ALA A 217 -16.77 -10.45 -0.83
C ALA A 217 -16.11 -9.73 0.36
N VAL A 218 -16.00 -10.37 1.54
CA VAL A 218 -15.31 -9.75 2.69
C VAL A 218 -13.88 -9.35 2.34
N MET A 219 -13.16 -10.17 1.57
CA MET A 219 -11.78 -9.89 1.15
C MET A 219 -11.67 -8.66 0.22
N VAL A 220 -12.66 -8.40 -0.62
CA VAL A 220 -12.67 -7.25 -1.55
C VAL A 220 -13.11 -5.95 -0.84
N GLY A 221 -13.78 -6.04 0.30
CA GLY A 221 -14.27 -4.90 1.08
C GLY A 221 -13.32 -4.37 2.16
N ALA A 222 -12.19 -5.06 2.41
CA ALA A 222 -11.21 -4.75 3.46
C ALA A 222 -10.13 -3.74 3.04
#